data_AF-A0A5K0WSV5-F1
#
_entry.id   AF-A0A5K0WSV5-F1
#
_cell.length_a   1.000
_cell.length_b   1.000
_cell.length_c   1.000
_cell.angle_alpha   90.00
_cell.angle_beta   90.00
_cell.angle_gamma   90.00
#
_symmetry.space_group_name_H-M   'P 1'
#
loop_
_entity.id
_entity.type
_entity.pdbx_description
1 polymer ?
#
loop_
_entity_poly.entity_id
_entity_poly.type
_entity_poly.pdbx_seq_one_letter_code
_entity_poly.pdbx_strand_id
1 'polypeptide(L)' 'GQLKIADFGWSVHSKTKRQTMCGTLDYLPPEMVENRLHDHTVDNWCLGILCYEFLYGVPPFEAESQSDTFR' A
#
# COMPACT_ATOMS: atom_id res chain seq x y z
N GLY A 1 6.53 24.13 2.93
CA GLY A 1 5.54 23.81 1.88
C GLY A 1 4.31 23.18 2.52
N GLN A 2 3.19 23.12 1.81
CA GLN A 2 1.98 22.40 2.26
C GLN A 2 1.84 21.12 1.43
N LEU A 3 1.75 19.98 2.09
CA LEU A 3 1.49 18.69 1.43
C LEU A 3 0.01 18.60 1.05
N LYS A 4 -0.27 18.02 -0.12
CA LYS A 4 -1.62 17.71 -0.59
C LYS A 4 -1.62 16.28 -1.14
N ILE A 5 -2.69 15.55 -0.89
CA ILE A 5 -2.90 14.21 -1.44
C ILE A 5 -3.59 14.34 -2.80
N ALA A 6 -3.16 13.54 -3.76
CA ALA A 6 -3.70 13.46 -5.12
C ALA A 6 -3.88 11.99 -5.52
N ASP A 7 -4.38 11.76 -6.74
CA ASP A 7 -4.62 10.44 -7.33
C ASP A 7 -5.58 9.54 -6.53
N PHE A 8 -6.87 9.88 -6.60
CA PHE A 8 -7.94 9.14 -5.95
C PHE A 8 -8.47 7.97 -6.81
N GLY A 9 -7.70 7.47 -7.79
CA GLY A 9 -8.13 6.42 -8.73
C GLY A 9 -8.54 5.10 -8.06
N TRP A 10 -7.98 4.80 -6.87
CA TRP A 10 -8.31 3.63 -6.07
C TRP A 10 -9.16 3.92 -4.82
N SER A 11 -9.51 5.19 -4.61
CA SER A 11 -10.30 5.59 -3.45
C SER A 11 -11.72 5.05 -3.54
N VAL A 12 -12.25 4.58 -2.42
CA VAL A 12 -13.59 4.01 -2.36
C VAL A 12 -14.28 4.39 -1.05
N HIS A 13 -15.57 4.72 -1.13
CA HIS A 13 -16.41 4.78 0.05
C HIS A 13 -17.05 3.42 0.26
N SER A 14 -16.56 2.65 1.24
CA SER A 14 -17.09 1.32 1.53
C SER A 14 -17.40 1.17 3.01
N LYS A 15 -18.53 0.53 3.31
CA LYS A 15 -18.90 0.08 4.66
C LYS A 15 -18.59 -1.41 4.87
N THR A 16 -18.19 -2.11 3.82
CA THR A 16 -17.88 -3.55 3.83
C THR A 16 -16.42 -3.79 3.45
N LYS A 17 -15.87 -4.92 3.90
CA LYS A 17 -14.53 -5.35 3.48
C LYS A 17 -14.49 -5.64 1.98
N ARG A 18 -13.31 -5.49 1.38
CA ARG A 18 -13.06 -5.62 -0.06
C ARG A 18 -11.99 -6.68 -0.33
N GLN A 19 -11.94 -7.17 -1.57
CA GLN A 19 -10.98 -8.20 -2.01
C GLN A 19 -10.23 -7.82 -3.29
N THR A 20 -10.34 -6.57 -3.75
CA THR A 20 -9.65 -6.11 -4.97
C THR A 20 -8.15 -5.98 -4.71
N MET A 21 -7.31 -6.66 -5.49
CA MET A 21 -5.87 -6.42 -5.51
C MET A 21 -5.59 -5.18 -6.39
N CYS A 22 -5.12 -4.09 -5.78
CA CYS A 22 -4.78 -2.85 -6.48
C CYS A 22 -3.81 -2.00 -5.65
N GLY A 23 -2.96 -1.22 -6.33
CA GLY A 23 -1.99 -0.33 -5.70
C GLY A 23 -0.61 -0.43 -6.36
N THR A 24 0.38 0.23 -5.74
CA THR A 24 1.80 0.08 -6.08
C THR A 24 2.39 -1.04 -5.25
N LEU A 25 3.11 -1.98 -5.88
CA LEU A 25 3.55 -3.23 -5.26
C LEU A 25 4.30 -3.03 -3.93
N ASP A 26 5.22 -2.09 -3.87
CA ASP A 26 6.07 -1.87 -2.68
C ASP A 26 5.32 -1.29 -1.47
N TYR A 27 4.06 -0.88 -1.69
CA TYR A 27 3.17 -0.33 -0.65
C TYR A 27 2.02 -1.28 -0.32
N LEU A 28 1.90 -2.43 -1.02
CA LEU A 28 0.80 -3.36 -0.79
C LEU A 28 0.89 -3.97 0.61
N PRO A 29 -0.21 -3.98 1.38
CA PRO A 29 -0.26 -4.67 2.65
C PRO A 29 -0.36 -6.19 2.46
N PRO A 30 0.10 -6.98 3.44
CA PRO A 30 0.16 -8.44 3.33
C PRO A 30 -1.23 -9.07 3.12
N GLU A 31 -2.29 -8.51 3.72
CA GLU A 31 -3.65 -9.00 3.48
C GLU A 31 -4.12 -8.87 2.03
N MET A 32 -3.64 -7.87 1.27
CA MET A 32 -3.94 -7.77 -0.16
C MET A 32 -3.14 -8.79 -0.97
N VAL A 33 -1.86 -9.00 -0.63
CA VAL A 33 -0.98 -9.99 -1.27
C VAL A 33 -1.52 -11.42 -1.09
N GLU A 34 -2.04 -11.71 0.11
CA GLU A 34 -2.65 -12.99 0.47
C GLU A 34 -4.11 -13.15 -0.03
N ASN A 35 -4.62 -12.22 -0.84
CA ASN A 35 -6.01 -12.19 -1.32
C ASN A 35 -7.07 -12.25 -0.19
N ARG A 36 -6.74 -11.73 1.00
CA ARG A 36 -7.66 -11.62 2.12
C ARG A 36 -8.53 -10.38 2.00
N LEU A 37 -9.64 -10.41 2.74
CA LEU A 37 -10.55 -9.27 2.86
C LEU A 37 -9.88 -8.15 3.66
N HIS A 38 -9.80 -6.97 3.05
CA HIS A 38 -9.20 -5.77 3.63
C HIS A 38 -10.23 -4.65 3.81
N ASP A 39 -9.88 -3.66 4.63
CA ASP A 39 -10.67 -2.45 4.86
C ASP A 39 -9.76 -1.22 4.90
N HIS A 40 -10.23 -0.10 5.46
CA HIS A 40 -9.46 1.14 5.58
C HIS A 40 -8.10 1.02 6.28
N THR A 41 -7.80 -0.06 7.02
CA THR A 41 -6.50 -0.23 7.69
C THR A 41 -5.32 -0.33 6.73
N VAL A 42 -5.57 -0.65 5.45
CA VAL A 42 -4.54 -0.70 4.40
C VAL A 42 -3.83 0.64 4.21
N ASP A 43 -4.52 1.76 4.43
CA ASP A 43 -3.93 3.10 4.33
C ASP A 43 -2.90 3.34 5.44
N ASN A 44 -3.09 2.75 6.62
CA ASN A 44 -2.13 2.84 7.73
C ASN A 44 -0.83 2.09 7.39
N TRP A 45 -0.95 0.94 6.72
CA TRP A 45 0.22 0.21 6.22
C TRP A 45 0.99 1.04 5.19
N CYS A 46 0.29 1.54 4.17
CA CYS A 46 0.88 2.40 3.13
C CYS A 46 1.59 3.63 3.73
N LEU A 47 1.00 4.26 4.76
CA LEU A 47 1.63 5.37 5.46
C LEU A 47 2.91 4.95 6.18
N GLY A 48 2.96 3.76 6.78
CA GLY A 48 4.17 3.20 7.40
C GLY A 48 5.30 3.01 6.40
N ILE A 49 4.99 2.45 5.22
CA ILE A 49 5.93 2.30 4.10
C ILE A 49 6.46 3.67 3.66
N LEU A 50 5.56 4.64 3.44
CA LEU A 50 5.93 6.00 3.03
C LEU A 50 6.81 6.71 4.07
N CYS A 51 6.50 6.56 5.37
CA CYS A 51 7.34 7.10 6.44
C CYS A 51 8.73 6.48 6.46
N TYR A 52 8.86 5.17 6.23
CA TYR A 52 10.16 4.53 6.11
C TYR A 52 10.94 5.09 4.92
N GLU A 53 10.30 5.19 3.75
CA GLU A 53 10.93 5.72 2.55
C GLU A 53 11.40 7.18 2.72
N PHE A 54 10.64 8.02 3.42
CA PHE A 54 11.09 9.38 3.74
C PHE A 54 12.36 9.42 4.59
N LEU A 55 12.61 8.40 5.42
CA LEU A 55 13.77 8.33 6.30
C LEU A 55 14.98 7.68 5.61
N TYR A 56 14.75 6.66 4.78
CA TYR A 56 15.81 5.82 4.22
C TYR A 56 16.04 6.04 2.71
N GLY A 57 15.15 6.77 2.04
CA GLY A 57 15.23 7.07 0.60
C GLY A 57 14.78 5.93 -0.32
N VAL A 58 14.41 4.77 0.23
CA VAL A 58 13.91 3.59 -0.48
C VAL A 58 12.80 2.91 0.33
N PRO A 59 11.81 2.26 -0.29
CA PRO A 59 10.84 1.43 0.41
C PRO A 59 11.51 0.26 1.15
N PRO A 60 10.94 -0.23 2.26
CA PRO A 60 11.54 -1.30 3.06
C PRO A 60 11.47 -2.69 2.40
N PHE A 61 10.57 -2.89 1.44
CA PHE A 61 10.29 -4.19 0.80
C PHE A 61 10.49 -4.18 -0.72
N GLU A 62 11.11 -3.14 -1.26
CA GLU A 62 11.47 -3.10 -2.69
C GLU A 62 12.51 -4.19 -2.97
N ALA A 63 12.24 -5.02 -3.99
CA ALA A 63 13.14 -6.08 -4.43
C ALA A 63 13.42 -5.96 -5.94
N GLU A 64 14.54 -6.53 -6.41
CA GLU A 64 14.93 -6.46 -7.83
C GLU A 64 13.89 -7.09 -8.78
N SER A 65 13.05 -8.00 -8.30
CA SER A 65 11.93 -8.57 -9.05
C SER A 65 10.62 -8.43 -8.26
N GLN A 66 9.54 -8.11 -8.98
CA GLN A 66 8.19 -8.03 -8.40
C GLN A 66 7.78 -9.34 -7.69
N SER A 67 8.26 -10.47 -8.19
CA SER A 67 8.07 -11.79 -7.59
C SER A 67 8.75 -11.96 -6.22
N ASP A 68 9.85 -11.23 -5.96
CA ASP A 68 10.54 -11.24 -4.68
C ASP A 68 9.94 -10.25 -3.69
N THR A 69 9.32 -9.15 -4.15
CA THR A 69 8.53 -8.24 -3.30
C THR A 69 7.31 -8.93 -2.67
N PHE A 70 6.78 -9.99 -3.31
CA PHE A 70 5.64 -10.78 -2.80
C PHE A 70 6.02 -11.87 -1.78
N ARG A 71 7.31 -12.08 -1.48
CA ARG A 71 7.79 -13.18 -0.62
C ARG A 71 7.79 -12.87 0.87
#